data_AF-A0A7J4JYP4-F1
#
_entry.id   AF-A0A7J4JYP4-F1
#
_cell.length_a   1.000
_cell.length_b   1.000
_cell.length_c   1.000
_cell.angle_alpha   90.00
_cell.angle_beta   90.00
_cell.angle_gamma   90.00
#
_symmetry.space_group_name_H-M   'P 1'
#
loop_
_entity.id
_entity.type
_entity.pdbx_description
1 polymer ?
#
loop_
_entity_poly.entity_id
_entity_poly.type
_entity_poly.pdbx_seq_one_letter_code
_entity_poly.pdbx_strand_id
1 'polypeptide(L)'
;CLNVLLLHQSFTEFLPFDDEMTATLSLEDLPKGFDFVINGHLHWSLEKKIGNSVFLMPGSTITTQLKSHESSKQKGVMLLDSKTKKVSFKEIPKQRQVFYEKLKFEKAEPAKVLEKAEAAISGFLKKNTSSLEPLIRVKCTGSLAKGFSSSDISFAGIEEKFSGRALLSLDKDFSSEAFKQTIAELRELQKQKKSISQTGLDILEKKLQETSFGNAFDVRQIFELLSEGKNEEVEKLLQKPRKD
;
A
#
# COMPACT_ATOMS: atom_id res chain seq x y z
N CYS A 1 2.11 42.85 21.78
CA CYS A 1 0.97 42.12 21.19
C CYS A 1 1.38 40.69 20.86
N LEU A 2 0.43 39.76 20.83
CA LEU A 2 0.63 38.38 20.38
C LEU A 2 0.09 38.26 18.95
N ASN A 3 0.94 37.89 18.01
CA ASN A 3 0.57 37.75 16.60
C ASN A 3 0.41 36.26 16.26
N VAL A 4 -0.80 35.83 15.93
CA VAL A 4 -1.10 34.44 15.59
C VAL A 4 -1.64 34.36 14.18
N LEU A 5 -1.07 33.48 13.36
CA LEU A 5 -1.59 33.09 12.05
C LEU A 5 -2.28 31.73 12.18
N LEU A 6 -3.54 31.63 11.76
CA LEU A 6 -4.28 30.37 11.70
C LEU A 6 -4.52 29.98 10.24
N LEU A 7 -4.23 28.75 9.87
CA LEU A 7 -4.38 28.25 8.50
C LEU A 7 -4.81 26.78 8.47
N HIS A 8 -5.26 26.33 7.31
CA HIS A 8 -5.66 24.95 7.07
C HIS A 8 -5.19 24.55 5.66
N GLN A 9 -3.92 24.16 5.54
CA GLN A 9 -3.29 23.85 4.26
C GLN A 9 -2.30 22.68 4.37
N SER A 10 -2.05 22.00 3.26
CA SER A 10 -0.99 20.99 3.16
C SER A 10 0.39 21.64 2.99
N PHE A 11 1.41 21.04 3.60
CA PHE A 11 2.80 21.50 3.49
C PHE A 11 3.69 20.41 2.91
N THR A 12 4.57 20.80 1.99
CA THR A 12 5.50 19.90 1.27
C THR A 12 6.30 19.02 2.24
N GLU A 13 6.78 19.59 3.35
CA GLU A 13 7.64 18.92 4.33
C GLU A 13 6.94 17.79 5.10
N PHE A 14 5.61 17.70 4.99
CA PHE A 14 4.80 16.70 5.69
C PHE A 14 4.09 15.73 4.74
N LEU A 15 4.29 15.89 3.42
CA LEU A 15 3.76 14.97 2.42
C LEU A 15 4.80 13.88 2.08
N PRO A 16 4.36 12.66 1.75
CA PRO A 16 5.26 11.66 1.19
C PRO A 16 5.78 12.18 -0.16
N PHE A 17 7.11 12.29 -0.28
CA PHE A 17 7.82 12.61 -1.51
C PHE A 17 7.33 11.67 -2.62
N ASP A 18 6.53 12.16 -3.57
CA ASP A 18 6.25 11.57 -4.89
C ASP A 18 5.10 12.29 -5.64
N ASP A 19 4.40 13.26 -5.04
CA ASP A 19 3.31 13.98 -5.71
C ASP A 19 3.69 15.43 -6.06
N GLU A 20 4.58 15.59 -7.05
CA GLU A 20 5.06 16.88 -7.60
C GLU A 20 3.92 17.76 -8.16
N MET A 21 2.71 17.23 -8.31
CA MET A 21 1.54 17.92 -8.87
C MET A 21 0.66 18.62 -7.84
N THR A 22 0.96 18.53 -6.54
CA THR A 22 0.19 19.24 -5.50
C THR A 22 0.81 20.60 -5.21
N ALA A 23 0.12 21.67 -5.60
CA ALA A 23 0.44 23.04 -5.18
C ALA A 23 0.40 23.10 -3.65
N THR A 24 1.58 23.02 -3.03
CA THR A 24 1.73 22.83 -1.59
C THR A 24 2.63 23.94 -1.09
N LEU A 25 2.23 24.55 0.04
CA LEU A 25 3.02 25.59 0.67
C LEU A 25 4.27 24.94 1.28
N SER A 26 5.41 25.62 1.19
CA SER A 26 6.54 25.30 2.07
C SER A 26 6.39 26.07 3.38
N LEU A 27 6.96 25.52 4.44
CA LEU A 27 7.15 26.23 5.71
C LEU A 27 7.99 27.50 5.53
N GLU A 28 8.82 27.57 4.48
CA GLU A 28 9.63 28.74 4.15
C GLU A 28 8.82 29.89 3.55
N ASP A 29 7.68 29.58 2.92
CA ASP A 29 6.76 30.58 2.33
C ASP A 29 5.92 31.29 3.39
N LEU A 30 6.00 30.85 4.65
CA LEU A 30 5.21 31.43 5.72
C LEU A 30 5.59 32.90 5.98
N PRO A 31 4.60 33.80 6.15
CA PRO A 31 4.87 35.19 6.40
C PRO A 31 5.61 35.37 7.73
N LYS A 32 6.63 36.24 7.72
CA LYS A 32 7.40 36.59 8.91
C LYS A 32 6.63 37.56 9.80
N GLY A 33 6.96 37.58 11.10
CA GLY A 33 6.40 38.53 12.07
C GLY A 33 5.26 37.99 12.95
N PHE A 34 4.86 36.73 12.76
CA PHE A 34 3.97 36.02 13.66
C PHE A 34 4.75 35.36 14.80
N ASP A 35 4.19 35.36 16.01
CA ASP A 35 4.72 34.58 17.13
C ASP A 35 4.40 33.09 16.95
N PHE A 36 3.16 32.80 16.51
CA PHE A 36 2.66 31.44 16.29
C PHE A 36 1.99 31.30 14.93
N VAL A 37 2.26 30.18 14.27
CA VAL A 37 1.56 29.74 13.06
C VAL A 37 0.88 28.41 13.38
N ILE A 38 -0.45 28.36 13.29
CA ILE A 38 -1.23 27.18 13.67
C ILE A 38 -1.87 26.59 12.42
N ASN A 39 -1.60 25.32 12.13
CA ASN A 39 -2.17 24.60 11.01
C ASN A 39 -3.12 23.49 11.45
N GLY A 40 -4.37 23.55 10.99
CA GLY A 40 -5.42 22.57 11.28
C GLY A 40 -5.59 21.41 10.29
N HIS A 41 -4.75 21.29 9.24
CA HIS A 41 -4.98 20.34 8.15
C HIS A 41 -4.53 18.90 8.44
N LEU A 42 -3.37 18.73 9.06
CA LEU A 42 -2.79 17.41 9.30
C LEU A 42 -3.24 16.87 10.66
N HIS A 43 -3.60 15.59 10.70
CA HIS A 43 -4.36 15.01 11.81
C HIS A 43 -3.50 14.51 12.99
N TRP A 44 -2.19 14.73 12.97
CA TRP A 44 -1.30 14.41 14.09
C TRP A 44 -0.76 15.69 14.72
N SER A 45 -0.44 15.63 16.02
CA SER A 45 0.09 16.79 16.74
C SER A 45 1.57 17.02 16.42
N LEU A 46 1.98 18.27 16.26
CA LEU A 46 3.38 18.65 16.03
C LEU A 46 3.64 20.06 16.58
N GLU A 47 4.81 20.24 17.17
CA GLU A 47 5.35 21.55 17.51
C GLU A 47 6.74 21.66 16.87
N LYS A 48 6.97 22.72 16.09
CA LYS A 48 8.24 22.95 15.38
C LYS A 48 8.58 24.44 15.42
N LYS A 49 9.82 24.78 15.76
CA LYS A 49 10.31 26.16 15.69
C LYS A 49 10.75 26.51 14.26
N ILE A 50 10.32 27.66 13.75
CA ILE A 50 10.63 28.16 12.40
C ILE A 50 11.09 29.61 12.51
N GLY A 51 12.40 29.83 12.47
CA GLY A 51 12.99 31.13 12.74
C GLY A 51 12.60 31.66 14.12
N ASN A 52 11.88 32.79 14.16
CA ASN A 52 11.37 33.41 15.38
C ASN A 52 9.93 32.99 15.73
N SER A 53 9.28 32.20 14.87
CA SER A 53 7.90 31.76 15.04
C SER A 53 7.85 30.31 15.51
N VAL A 54 6.76 29.92 16.17
CA VAL A 54 6.47 28.52 16.51
C VAL A 54 5.32 28.03 15.64
N PHE A 55 5.58 26.97 14.88
CA PHE A 55 4.58 26.27 14.08
C PHE A 55 3.94 25.15 14.89
N LEU A 56 2.62 25.19 14.99
CA LEU A 56 1.81 24.28 15.77
C LEU A 56 0.82 23.55 14.87
N MET A 57 0.75 22.24 15.05
CA MET A 57 -0.34 21.41 14.58
C MET A 57 -0.99 20.76 15.80
N PRO A 58 -2.23 21.13 16.17
CA PRO A 58 -2.92 20.47 17.27
C PRO A 58 -3.30 19.02 16.93
N GLY A 59 -3.40 18.68 15.64
CA GLY A 59 -3.94 17.41 15.17
C GLY A 59 -5.46 17.39 15.19
N SER A 60 -6.04 16.24 14.84
CA SER A 60 -7.48 16.01 14.95
C SER A 60 -7.86 15.57 16.36
N THR A 61 -9.14 15.71 16.74
CA THR A 61 -9.65 15.23 18.03
C THR A 61 -9.99 13.74 18.03
N ILE A 62 -10.19 13.16 16.84
CA ILE A 62 -10.48 11.74 16.60
C ILE A 62 -9.52 11.18 15.55
N THR A 63 -9.19 9.90 15.66
CA THR A 63 -8.40 9.24 14.61
C THR A 63 -9.26 8.97 13.39
N THR A 64 -8.95 9.60 12.26
CA THR A 64 -9.71 9.42 11.01
C THR A 64 -8.98 8.52 10.03
N GLN A 65 -7.64 8.51 10.03
CA GLN A 65 -6.83 7.67 9.16
C GLN A 65 -6.03 6.67 9.97
N LEU A 66 -6.00 5.44 9.48
CA LEU A 66 -5.23 4.35 10.07
C LEU A 66 -3.82 4.36 9.51
N LYS A 67 -3.10 5.46 9.76
CA LYS A 67 -1.70 5.65 9.38
C LYS A 67 -0.85 5.70 10.64
N SER A 68 0.35 5.13 10.56
CA SER A 68 1.31 5.06 11.67
C SER A 68 1.51 6.40 12.41
N HIS A 69 1.70 7.50 11.68
CA HIS A 69 1.90 8.83 12.26
C HIS A 69 0.70 9.32 13.09
N GLU A 70 -0.52 9.02 12.63
CA GLU A 70 -1.75 9.42 13.33
C GLU A 70 -2.03 8.52 14.54
N SER A 71 -1.78 7.22 14.41
CA SER A 71 -2.00 6.23 15.49
C SER A 71 -0.96 6.31 16.61
N SER A 72 0.24 6.83 16.31
CA SER A 72 1.34 6.94 17.29
C SER A 72 1.20 8.10 18.28
N LYS A 73 0.38 9.12 17.96
CA LYS A 73 0.23 10.34 18.76
C LYS A 73 -1.13 10.39 19.43
N GLN A 74 -1.12 10.71 20.72
CA GLN A 74 -2.35 10.98 21.46
C GLN A 74 -3.06 12.20 20.88
N LYS A 75 -4.39 12.18 20.86
CA LYS A 75 -5.17 13.34 20.45
C LYS A 75 -5.48 14.21 21.66
N GLY A 76 -5.58 15.49 21.41
CA GLY A 76 -5.64 16.47 22.47
C GLY A 76 -5.92 17.86 21.97
N VAL A 77 -5.85 18.80 22.89
CA VAL A 77 -5.93 20.22 22.62
C VAL A 77 -4.63 20.88 23.04
N MET A 78 -4.17 21.85 22.24
CA MET A 78 -3.06 22.70 22.61
C MET A 78 -3.60 23.95 23.32
N LEU A 79 -3.10 24.21 24.52
CA LEU A 79 -3.38 25.41 25.29
C LEU A 79 -2.20 26.37 25.14
N LEU A 80 -2.46 27.53 24.53
CA LEU A 80 -1.51 28.63 24.40
C LEU A 80 -1.82 29.69 25.45
N ASP A 81 -0.87 29.94 26.35
CA ASP A 81 -0.94 31.07 27.28
C ASP A 81 -0.49 32.35 26.58
N SER A 82 -1.41 33.31 26.42
CA SER A 82 -1.14 34.56 25.71
C SER A 82 -0.19 35.51 26.44
N LYS A 83 -0.02 35.36 27.77
CA LYS A 83 0.89 36.18 28.58
C LYS A 83 2.30 35.61 28.57
N THR A 84 2.42 34.30 28.80
CA THR A 84 3.73 33.64 28.89
C THR A 84 4.24 33.09 27.56
N LYS A 85 3.38 33.06 26.52
CA LYS A 85 3.63 32.42 25.22
C LYS A 85 4.02 30.95 25.33
N LYS A 86 3.59 30.28 26.40
CA LYS A 86 3.84 28.85 26.61
C LYS A 86 2.73 28.02 25.98
N VAL A 87 3.12 26.97 25.27
CA VAL A 87 2.21 25.96 24.72
C VAL A 87 2.23 24.75 25.64
N SER A 88 1.06 24.20 25.94
CA SER A 88 0.93 22.93 26.64
C SER A 88 -0.08 22.05 25.94
N PHE A 89 0.22 20.75 25.82
CA PHE A 89 -0.69 19.79 25.23
C PHE A 89 -1.50 19.10 26.32
N LYS A 90 -2.83 19.05 26.14
CA LYS A 90 -3.75 18.33 27.03
C LYS A 90 -4.42 17.22 26.24
N GLU A 91 -4.14 15.99 26.64
CA GLU A 91 -4.73 14.79 26.04
C GLU A 91 -6.23 14.74 26.32
N ILE A 92 -7.01 14.34 25.31
CA ILE A 92 -8.44 14.07 25.49
C ILE A 92 -8.56 12.70 26.16
N PRO A 93 -9.24 12.58 27.31
CA PRO A 93 -9.40 11.30 27.98
C PRO A 93 -10.33 10.36 27.20
N LYS A 94 -10.23 9.06 27.47
CA LYS A 94 -11.14 8.00 26.97
C LYS A 94 -11.23 7.90 25.44
N GLN A 95 -10.10 7.95 24.76
CA GLN A 95 -10.06 7.73 23.32
C GLN A 95 -10.04 6.24 22.96
N ARG A 96 -10.57 5.91 21.78
CA ARG A 96 -10.39 4.59 21.17
C ARG A 96 -8.93 4.44 20.77
N GLN A 97 -8.28 3.39 21.27
CA GLN A 97 -6.88 3.12 20.90
C GLN A 97 -6.81 2.61 19.46
N VAL A 98 -5.83 3.11 18.72
CA VAL A 98 -5.57 2.70 17.34
C VAL A 98 -4.19 2.08 17.25
N PHE A 99 -4.12 0.84 16.81
CA PHE A 99 -2.90 0.10 16.60
C PHE A 99 -2.65 -0.04 15.11
N TYR A 100 -1.42 0.25 14.67
CA TYR A 100 -1.00 0.10 13.29
C TYR A 100 0.31 -0.69 13.27
N GLU A 101 0.34 -1.78 12.52
CA GLU A 101 1.56 -2.56 12.33
C GLU A 101 1.75 -2.95 10.86
N LYS A 102 2.97 -2.80 10.37
CA LYS A 102 3.37 -3.24 9.04
C LYS A 102 4.26 -4.47 9.18
N LEU A 103 3.73 -5.64 8.83
CA LEU A 103 4.46 -6.91 8.85
C LEU A 103 5.15 -7.12 7.50
N LYS A 104 6.46 -7.36 7.51
CA LYS A 104 7.24 -7.70 6.32
C LYS A 104 7.53 -9.20 6.29
N PHE A 105 7.34 -9.80 5.12
CA PHE A 105 7.52 -11.24 4.90
C PHE A 105 8.42 -11.50 3.70
N GLU A 106 9.24 -12.54 3.78
CA GLU A 106 10.08 -12.99 2.68
C GLU A 106 9.85 -14.49 2.47
N LYS A 107 9.45 -14.88 1.25
CA LYS A 107 9.14 -16.27 0.86
C LYS A 107 8.27 -17.00 1.88
N ALA A 108 7.30 -16.31 2.47
CA ALA A 108 6.46 -16.87 3.53
C ALA A 108 5.35 -17.74 2.96
N GLU A 109 4.98 -18.77 3.73
CA GLU A 109 3.77 -19.55 3.50
C GLU A 109 2.53 -18.80 4.05
N PRO A 110 1.35 -18.94 3.43
CA PRO A 110 0.12 -18.29 3.90
C PRO A 110 -0.19 -18.56 5.38
N ALA A 111 0.03 -19.79 5.86
CA ALA A 111 -0.22 -20.16 7.26
C ALA A 111 0.62 -19.34 8.25
N LYS A 112 1.90 -19.11 7.95
CA LYS A 112 2.80 -18.28 8.79
C LYS A 112 2.41 -16.81 8.77
N VAL A 113 1.85 -16.32 7.67
CA VAL A 113 1.32 -14.94 7.58
C VAL A 113 0.14 -14.78 8.52
N LEU A 114 -0.82 -15.72 8.49
CA LEU A 114 -2.00 -15.71 9.34
C LEU A 114 -1.62 -15.81 10.82
N GLU A 115 -0.75 -16.74 11.19
CA GLU A 115 -0.30 -16.92 12.57
C GLU A 115 0.34 -15.63 13.13
N LYS A 116 1.23 -14.99 12.37
CA LYS A 116 1.84 -13.72 12.80
C LYS A 116 0.82 -12.59 12.89
N ALA A 117 -0.13 -12.50 11.97
CA ALA A 117 -1.19 -11.50 12.03
C ALA A 117 -2.07 -11.69 13.27
N GLU A 118 -2.46 -12.94 13.57
CA GLU A 118 -3.24 -13.26 14.78
C GLU A 118 -2.46 -12.96 16.06
N ALA A 119 -1.17 -13.28 16.10
CA ALA A 119 -0.31 -12.98 17.24
C ALA A 119 -0.19 -11.46 17.48
N ALA A 120 -0.05 -10.67 16.41
CA ALA A 120 -0.02 -9.21 16.47
C ALA A 120 -1.34 -8.64 17.03
N ILE A 121 -2.48 -9.08 16.47
CA ILE A 121 -3.82 -8.66 16.93
C ILE A 121 -4.03 -9.02 18.40
N SER A 122 -3.68 -10.24 18.80
CA SER A 122 -3.78 -10.70 20.19
C SER A 122 -2.88 -9.90 21.12
N GLY A 123 -1.69 -9.53 20.67
CA GLY A 123 -0.79 -8.64 21.40
C GLY A 123 -1.37 -7.25 21.61
N PHE A 124 -2.03 -6.68 20.60
CA PHE A 124 -2.70 -5.38 20.69
C PHE A 124 -3.93 -5.41 21.59
N LEU A 125 -4.72 -6.48 21.56
CA LEU A 125 -5.85 -6.66 22.46
C LEU A 125 -5.42 -6.67 23.93
N LYS A 126 -4.29 -7.30 24.26
CA LYS A 126 -3.72 -7.30 25.62
C LYS A 126 -3.19 -5.93 26.04
N LYS A 127 -2.68 -5.15 25.09
CA LYS A 127 -2.18 -3.78 25.32
C LYS A 127 -3.32 -2.76 25.42
N ASN A 128 -4.53 -3.09 24.97
CA ASN A 128 -5.63 -2.16 24.99
C ASN A 128 -6.03 -1.82 26.43
N THR A 129 -5.82 -0.56 26.81
CA THR A 129 -6.22 -0.04 28.13
C THR A 129 -7.52 0.77 28.08
N SER A 130 -8.08 0.97 26.88
CA SER A 130 -9.34 1.69 26.69
C SER A 130 -10.54 0.78 26.95
N SER A 131 -11.63 1.36 27.46
CA SER A 131 -12.92 0.67 27.59
C SER A 131 -13.62 0.46 26.24
N LEU A 132 -13.10 1.06 25.16
CA LEU A 132 -13.62 0.94 23.81
C LEU A 132 -12.87 -0.16 23.05
N GLU A 133 -13.58 -0.81 22.12
CA GLU A 133 -12.98 -1.75 21.18
C GLU A 133 -11.86 -1.05 20.39
N PRO A 134 -10.62 -1.54 20.42
CA PRO A 134 -9.52 -0.91 19.73
C PRO A 134 -9.70 -1.05 18.22
N LEU A 135 -9.12 -0.10 17.48
CA LEU A 135 -9.05 -0.17 16.03
C LEU A 135 -7.66 -0.67 15.64
N ILE A 136 -7.57 -1.83 14.99
CA ILE A 136 -6.29 -2.48 14.67
C ILE A 136 -6.17 -2.57 13.16
N ARG A 137 -5.11 -1.95 12.61
CA ARG A 137 -4.72 -2.12 11.22
C ARG A 137 -3.43 -2.91 11.11
N VAL A 138 -3.47 -4.03 10.40
CA VAL A 138 -2.28 -4.84 10.09
C VAL A 138 -2.09 -4.83 8.58
N LYS A 139 -0.94 -4.31 8.13
CA LYS A 139 -0.55 -4.32 6.72
C LYS A 139 0.52 -5.38 6.50
N CYS A 140 0.16 -6.48 5.85
CA CYS A 140 1.07 -7.57 5.50
C CYS A 140 1.69 -7.28 4.12
N THR A 141 3.02 -7.12 4.07
CA THR A 141 3.77 -6.80 2.86
C THR A 141 4.90 -7.77 2.62
N GLY A 142 5.25 -8.04 1.35
CA GLY A 142 6.45 -8.84 1.04
C GLY A 142 6.31 -9.82 -0.13
N SER A 143 7.04 -10.93 -0.06
CA SER A 143 7.01 -12.02 -1.05
C SER A 143 6.53 -13.33 -0.42
N LEU A 144 5.78 -14.11 -1.21
CA LEU A 144 5.28 -15.44 -0.84
C LEU A 144 6.16 -16.54 -1.43
N ALA A 145 6.07 -17.74 -0.84
CA ALA A 145 6.73 -18.92 -1.39
C ALA A 145 6.21 -19.28 -2.79
N LYS A 146 7.04 -19.96 -3.60
CA LYS A 146 6.70 -20.36 -4.97
C LYS A 146 5.44 -21.23 -4.97
N GLY A 147 4.47 -20.90 -5.83
CA GLY A 147 3.18 -21.60 -5.93
C GLY A 147 2.05 -20.97 -5.12
N PHE A 148 2.33 -20.00 -4.25
CA PHE A 148 1.31 -19.26 -3.50
C PHE A 148 1.12 -17.84 -4.03
N SER A 149 -0.13 -17.40 -3.98
CA SER A 149 -0.62 -16.12 -4.41
C SER A 149 -1.20 -15.34 -3.22
N SER A 150 -1.40 -14.03 -3.40
CA SER A 150 -2.11 -13.20 -2.42
C SER A 150 -3.54 -13.67 -2.18
N SER A 151 -4.14 -14.40 -3.12
CA SER A 151 -5.50 -14.94 -3.03
C SER A 151 -5.61 -16.05 -2.00
N ASP A 152 -4.53 -16.80 -1.78
CA ASP A 152 -4.48 -17.93 -0.84
C ASP A 152 -4.47 -17.48 0.63
N ILE A 153 -4.30 -16.19 0.88
CA ILE A 153 -4.38 -15.58 2.21
C ILE A 153 -5.81 -15.08 2.42
N SER A 154 -6.60 -15.87 3.15
CA SER A 154 -7.95 -15.52 3.60
C SER A 154 -7.91 -15.02 5.05
N PHE A 155 -8.33 -13.77 5.26
CA PHE A 155 -8.43 -13.16 6.57
C PHE A 155 -9.80 -13.34 7.24
N ALA A 156 -10.78 -13.94 6.54
CA ALA A 156 -12.14 -14.09 7.04
C ALA A 156 -12.20 -14.81 8.40
N GLY A 157 -11.38 -15.86 8.59
CA GLY A 157 -11.31 -16.58 9.86
C GLY A 157 -10.76 -15.74 11.01
N ILE A 158 -9.86 -14.79 10.72
CA ILE A 158 -9.33 -13.85 11.72
C ILE A 158 -10.42 -12.82 12.07
N GLU A 159 -11.11 -12.27 11.07
CA GLU A 159 -12.17 -11.30 11.26
C GLU A 159 -13.31 -11.86 12.12
N GLU A 160 -13.73 -13.11 11.87
CA GLU A 160 -14.75 -13.79 12.66
C GLU A 160 -14.29 -14.04 14.11
N LYS A 161 -13.06 -14.55 14.30
CA LYS A 161 -12.49 -14.86 15.61
C LYS A 161 -12.37 -13.64 16.53
N PHE A 162 -12.14 -12.47 15.96
CA PHE A 162 -11.98 -11.21 16.70
C PHE A 162 -13.18 -10.27 16.58
N SER A 163 -14.27 -10.71 15.95
CA SER A 163 -15.53 -9.97 15.85
C SER A 163 -16.04 -9.61 17.25
N GLY A 164 -16.42 -8.34 17.44
CA GLY A 164 -16.87 -7.81 18.73
C GLY A 164 -15.78 -7.62 19.79
N ARG A 165 -14.49 -7.83 19.45
CA ARG A 165 -13.36 -7.53 20.35
C ARG A 165 -12.48 -6.39 19.83
N ALA A 166 -12.42 -6.20 18.52
CA ALA A 166 -11.71 -5.11 17.87
C ALA A 166 -12.36 -4.79 16.52
N LEU A 167 -12.16 -3.55 16.06
CA LEU A 167 -12.41 -3.16 14.68
C LEU A 167 -11.13 -3.43 13.87
N LEU A 168 -11.17 -4.43 12.99
CA LEU A 168 -10.02 -4.87 12.23
C LEU A 168 -9.99 -4.27 10.81
N SER A 169 -8.79 -3.91 10.37
CA SER A 169 -8.48 -3.55 8.98
C SER A 169 -7.24 -4.32 8.56
N LEU A 170 -7.40 -5.33 7.69
CA LEU A 170 -6.34 -6.22 7.27
C LEU A 170 -6.03 -6.01 5.80
N ASP A 171 -4.84 -5.49 5.51
CA ASP A 171 -4.40 -5.24 4.14
C ASP A 171 -3.31 -6.25 3.75
N LYS A 172 -3.46 -6.82 2.55
CA LYS A 172 -2.43 -7.67 1.91
C LYS A 172 -1.84 -6.97 0.70
N ASP A 173 -0.53 -6.79 0.73
CA ASP A 173 0.25 -6.11 -0.31
C ASP A 173 1.51 -6.93 -0.59
N PHE A 174 1.29 -8.11 -1.16
CA PHE A 174 2.34 -9.05 -1.52
C PHE A 174 2.66 -8.90 -3.01
N SER A 175 3.93 -8.72 -3.33
CA SER A 175 4.39 -8.82 -4.71
C SER A 175 4.77 -10.27 -4.99
N SER A 176 4.08 -10.92 -5.92
CA SER A 176 4.63 -12.15 -6.51
C SER A 176 5.76 -11.75 -7.46
N GLU A 177 6.92 -12.40 -7.34
CA GLU A 177 8.01 -12.25 -8.33
C GLU A 177 7.49 -12.58 -9.74
N ALA A 178 6.58 -13.55 -9.83
CA ALA A 178 5.87 -13.90 -11.07
C ALA A 178 5.16 -12.70 -11.70
N PHE A 179 4.43 -11.89 -10.93
CA PHE A 179 3.71 -10.74 -11.49
C PHE A 179 4.64 -9.60 -11.91
N LYS A 180 5.74 -9.38 -11.18
CA LYS A 180 6.78 -8.43 -11.60
C LYS A 180 7.48 -8.88 -12.88
N GLN A 181 7.75 -10.17 -13.02
CA GLN A 181 8.28 -10.75 -14.26
C GLN A 181 7.27 -10.63 -15.40
N THR A 182 6.00 -10.96 -15.19
CA THR A 182 4.95 -10.78 -16.21
C THR A 182 4.83 -9.33 -16.65
N ILE A 183 4.86 -8.35 -15.72
CA ILE A 183 4.82 -6.93 -16.06
C ILE A 183 6.08 -6.50 -16.82
N ALA A 184 7.25 -6.98 -16.43
CA ALA A 184 8.51 -6.68 -17.14
C ALA A 184 8.49 -7.28 -18.56
N GLU A 185 8.03 -8.52 -18.71
CA GLU A 185 7.85 -9.17 -20.01
C GLU A 185 6.84 -8.42 -20.88
N LEU A 186 5.69 -8.03 -20.33
CA LEU A 186 4.68 -7.23 -21.05
C LEU A 186 5.21 -5.85 -21.47
N ARG A 187 6.02 -5.20 -20.63
CA ARG A 187 6.65 -3.91 -20.96
C ARG A 187 7.72 -4.05 -22.05
N GLU A 188 8.52 -5.12 -22.02
CA GLU A 188 9.48 -5.40 -23.10
C GLU A 188 8.76 -5.74 -24.42
N LEU A 189 7.66 -6.49 -24.36
CA LEU A 189 6.82 -6.77 -25.52
C LEU A 189 6.14 -5.52 -26.08
N GLN A 190 5.77 -4.54 -25.26
CA GLN A 190 5.23 -3.25 -25.73
C GLN A 190 6.29 -2.34 -26.35
N LYS A 191 7.55 -2.40 -25.88
CA LYS A 191 8.67 -1.64 -26.46
C LYS A 191 9.07 -2.17 -27.83
N GLN A 192 8.96 -3.49 -28.02
CA GLN A 192 9.05 -4.09 -29.35
C GLN A 192 7.77 -3.68 -30.10
N LYS A 193 7.88 -2.79 -31.10
CA LYS A 193 6.76 -2.37 -31.98
C LYS A 193 6.23 -3.52 -32.87
N LYS A 194 6.04 -4.71 -32.30
CA LYS A 194 5.52 -5.90 -32.97
C LYS A 194 4.00 -5.80 -33.03
N SER A 195 3.43 -6.33 -34.10
CA SER A 195 1.97 -6.42 -34.21
C SER A 195 1.41 -7.35 -33.12
N ILE A 196 0.19 -7.12 -32.67
CA ILE A 196 -0.49 -7.93 -31.63
C ILE A 196 -0.44 -9.43 -31.97
N SER A 197 -0.54 -9.77 -33.26
CA SER A 197 -0.44 -11.14 -33.78
C SER A 197 0.94 -11.77 -33.57
N GLN A 198 2.02 -11.00 -33.78
CA GLN A 198 3.39 -11.47 -33.53
C GLN A 198 3.66 -11.67 -32.04
N THR A 199 3.13 -10.79 -31.18
CA THR A 199 3.22 -10.94 -29.73
C THR A 199 2.47 -12.19 -29.25
N GLY A 200 1.30 -12.47 -29.82
CA GLY A 200 0.55 -13.70 -29.53
C GLY A 200 1.32 -14.98 -29.91
N LEU A 201 1.98 -14.96 -31.06
CA LEU A 201 2.84 -16.06 -31.53
C LEU A 201 4.05 -16.28 -30.62
N ASP A 202 4.75 -15.22 -30.23
CA ASP A 202 5.93 -15.31 -29.35
C ASP A 202 5.54 -15.89 -27.97
N ILE A 203 4.38 -15.52 -27.43
CA ILE A 203 3.86 -16.07 -26.15
C ILE A 203 3.51 -17.55 -26.31
N LEU A 204 2.84 -17.91 -27.41
CA LEU A 204 2.44 -19.29 -27.69
C LEU A 204 3.66 -20.20 -27.89
N GLU A 205 4.68 -19.76 -28.62
CA GLU A 205 5.97 -20.46 -28.80
C GLU A 205 6.66 -20.68 -27.44
N LYS A 206 6.78 -19.63 -26.62
CA LYS A 206 7.40 -19.72 -25.29
C LYS A 206 6.64 -20.69 -24.37
N LYS A 207 5.31 -20.68 -24.41
CA LYS A 207 4.47 -21.61 -23.65
C LYS A 207 4.56 -23.05 -24.17
N LEU A 208 4.65 -23.25 -25.47
CA LEU A 208 4.81 -24.59 -26.06
C LEU A 208 6.18 -25.20 -25.75
N GLN A 209 7.25 -24.39 -25.70
CA GLN A 209 8.58 -24.83 -25.26
C GLN A 209 8.61 -25.32 -23.80
N GLU A 210 7.72 -24.80 -22.94
CA GLU A 210 7.53 -25.26 -21.56
C GLU A 210 6.70 -26.56 -21.47
N THR A 211 6.19 -27.08 -22.59
CA THR A 211 5.39 -28.32 -22.68
C THR A 211 6.07 -29.39 -23.52
N SER A 212 5.57 -30.62 -23.51
CA SER A 212 6.06 -31.74 -24.33
C SER A 212 5.91 -31.55 -25.84
N PHE A 213 5.30 -30.45 -26.28
CA PHE A 213 5.03 -30.11 -27.68
C PHE A 213 6.03 -29.12 -28.28
N GLY A 214 7.09 -28.73 -27.55
CA GLY A 214 7.96 -27.61 -27.90
C GLY A 214 8.53 -27.58 -29.33
N ASN A 215 8.70 -28.73 -29.98
CA ASN A 215 9.17 -28.85 -31.38
C ASN A 215 8.25 -29.71 -32.25
N ALA A 216 7.00 -29.95 -31.85
CA ALA A 216 6.12 -30.88 -32.57
C ALA A 216 5.69 -30.36 -33.94
N PHE A 217 5.60 -29.04 -34.11
CA PHE A 217 5.21 -28.37 -35.35
C PHE A 217 5.68 -26.91 -35.34
N ASP A 218 5.82 -26.32 -36.53
CA ASP A 218 6.12 -24.90 -36.68
C ASP A 218 4.84 -24.07 -36.43
N VAL A 219 4.81 -23.38 -35.29
CA VAL A 219 3.67 -22.59 -34.82
C VAL A 219 3.38 -21.41 -35.77
N ARG A 220 4.41 -20.86 -36.42
CA ARG A 220 4.26 -19.74 -37.36
C ARG A 220 3.61 -20.21 -38.64
N GLN A 221 4.06 -21.35 -39.15
CA GLN A 221 3.48 -21.97 -40.34
C GLN A 221 1.99 -22.31 -40.13
N ILE A 222 1.64 -22.85 -38.95
CA ILE A 222 0.24 -23.14 -38.63
C ILE A 222 -0.60 -21.87 -38.55
N PHE A 223 -0.08 -20.82 -37.90
CA PHE A 223 -0.80 -19.56 -37.78
C PHE A 223 -1.01 -18.87 -39.13
N GLU A 224 -0.01 -18.90 -40.02
CA GLU A 224 -0.14 -18.40 -41.39
C GLU A 224 -1.23 -19.17 -42.15
N LEU A 225 -1.21 -20.50 -42.11
CA LEU A 225 -2.23 -21.34 -42.78
C LEU A 225 -3.64 -21.11 -42.22
N LEU A 226 -3.79 -20.93 -40.90
CA LEU A 226 -5.05 -20.57 -40.27
C LEU A 226 -5.51 -19.17 -40.68
N SER A 227 -4.59 -18.21 -40.80
CA SER A 227 -4.91 -16.84 -41.24
C SER A 227 -5.37 -16.79 -42.70
N GLU A 228 -4.93 -17.74 -43.52
CA GLU A 228 -5.35 -17.92 -44.91
C GLU A 228 -6.60 -18.82 -45.05
N GLY A 229 -7.17 -19.32 -43.95
CA GLY A 229 -8.36 -20.17 -43.94
C GLY A 229 -8.13 -21.62 -44.40
N LYS A 230 -6.88 -22.08 -44.48
CA LYS A 230 -6.49 -23.42 -44.95
C LYS A 230 -6.54 -24.46 -43.82
N ASN A 231 -7.72 -24.61 -43.22
CA ASN A 231 -7.92 -25.46 -42.04
C ASN A 231 -7.59 -26.95 -42.30
N GLU A 232 -7.85 -27.46 -43.50
CA GLU A 232 -7.55 -28.86 -43.87
C GLU A 232 -6.04 -29.15 -43.95
N GLU A 233 -5.22 -28.16 -44.30
CA GLU A 233 -3.76 -28.31 -44.35
C GLU A 233 -3.15 -28.30 -42.96
N VAL A 234 -3.73 -27.50 -42.06
CA VAL A 234 -3.35 -27.42 -40.63
C VAL A 234 -3.63 -28.75 -39.93
N GLU A 235 -4.80 -29.35 -40.15
CA GLU A 235 -5.12 -30.66 -39.58
C GLU A 235 -4.13 -31.74 -40.03
N LYS A 236 -3.73 -31.74 -41.30
CA LYS A 236 -2.72 -32.67 -41.83
C LYS A 236 -1.33 -32.45 -41.22
N LEU A 237 -0.97 -31.21 -40.90
CA LEU A 237 0.29 -30.87 -40.22
C LEU A 237 0.29 -31.31 -38.77
N LEU A 238 -0.83 -31.16 -38.06
CA LEU A 238 -0.99 -31.59 -36.67
C LEU A 238 -1.09 -33.12 -36.52
N GLN A 239 -1.50 -33.83 -37.57
CA GLN A 239 -1.64 -35.29 -37.57
C GLN A 239 -0.38 -36.07 -38.01
N LYS A 240 0.69 -35.39 -38.46
CA LYS A 240 1.94 -36.09 -38.84
C LYS A 240 2.68 -36.59 -37.59
N PRO A 241 2.94 -37.90 -37.46
CA PRO A 241 3.75 -38.42 -36.35
C PRO A 241 5.22 -37.98 -36.51
N ARG A 242 5.90 -37.80 -35.36
CA ARG A 242 7.33 -37.47 -35.24
C ARG A 242 8.16 -38.17 -36.33
N LYS A 243 8.90 -37.40 -37.14
CA LYS A 243 10.15 -37.90 -37.70
C LYS A 243 11.21 -37.71 -36.62
N ASP A 244 11.80 -38.82 -36.21
CA ASP A 244 12.93 -38.87 -35.27
C ASP A 244 14.10 -37.98 -35.73
#